data_AF-A0A6J4L753-F1
#
_entry.id   AF-A0A6J4L753-F1
#
_cell.length_a   1.000
_cell.length_b   1.000
_cell.length_c   1.000
_cell.angle_alpha   90.00
_cell.angle_beta   90.00
_cell.angle_gamma   90.00
#
_symmetry.space_group_name_H-M   'P 1'
#
loop_
_entity.id
_entity.type
_entity.pdbx_description
1 polymer ?
#
loop_
_entity_poly.entity_id
_entity_poly.type
_entity_poly.pdbx_seq_one_letter_code
_entity_poly.pdbx_strand_id
1 'polypeptide(L)'
;RVLGRHGYLSLNAISDMDQLADVQAGMQRLLPMVEFDGGARYVDYDADNDRLAGYGLAALVGGGLAANSGLLAKLGAALLAGKKFIALLLIALAAIGKLVLGRRRSDDIAA
;
A
#
# COMPACT_ATOMS: atom_id res chain seq x y z
N ARG A 1 17.33 22.16 -3.01
CA ARG A 1 17.40 21.39 -1.74
C ARG A 1 18.34 20.21 -1.97
N VAL A 2 19.19 19.88 -1.00
CA VAL A 2 20.15 18.76 -1.09
C VAL A 2 19.88 17.79 0.04
N LEU A 3 19.86 16.49 -0.24
CA LEU A 3 19.52 15.45 0.73
C LEU A 3 20.79 14.88 1.38
N GLY A 4 20.79 14.84 2.71
CA GLY A 4 21.82 14.19 3.51
C GLY A 4 21.25 12.95 4.21
N ARG A 5 22.12 12.15 4.83
CA ARG A 5 21.76 10.94 5.56
C ARG A 5 20.80 11.20 6.73
N HIS A 6 21.00 12.33 7.42
CA HIS A 6 20.25 12.70 8.62
C HIS A 6 19.22 13.81 8.37
N GLY A 7 18.94 14.17 7.12
CA GLY A 7 18.00 15.25 6.81
C GLY A 7 18.24 15.89 5.44
N TYR A 8 18.03 17.20 5.35
CA TYR A 8 18.23 17.93 4.11
C TYR A 8 18.66 19.37 4.37
N LEU A 9 19.43 19.91 3.44
CA LEU A 9 19.78 21.33 3.40
C LEU A 9 18.81 22.07 2.47
N SER A 10 18.11 23.06 3.02
CA SER A 10 17.24 23.96 2.26
C SER A 10 17.93 25.30 2.06
N LEU A 11 18.36 25.53 0.82
CA LEU A 11 18.86 26.84 0.39
C LEU A 11 17.65 27.64 -0.12
N ASN A 12 17.29 28.68 0.62
CA ASN A 12 16.21 29.59 0.25
C ASN A 12 16.84 30.93 -0.14
N ALA A 13 16.48 31.45 -1.31
CA ALA A 13 16.87 32.78 -1.75
C ALA A 13 15.66 33.71 -1.67
N ILE A 14 15.88 34.95 -1.23
CA ILE A 14 14.87 36.00 -1.15
C ILE A 14 15.28 37.07 -2.14
N SER A 15 14.37 37.45 -3.04
CA SER A 15 14.59 38.50 -4.03
C SER A 15 13.28 39.16 -4.42
N ASP A 16 13.39 40.33 -5.05
CA ASP A 16 12.28 40.99 -5.72
C ASP A 16 11.82 40.20 -6.97
N MET A 17 10.59 40.47 -7.42
CA MET A 17 9.94 39.71 -8.51
C MET A 17 10.57 39.94 -9.88
N ASP A 18 11.15 41.12 -10.10
CA ASP A 18 11.92 41.44 -11.30
C ASP A 18 13.22 40.63 -11.40
N GLN A 19 13.80 40.23 -10.27
CA GLN A 19 15.06 39.49 -10.18
C GLN A 19 14.90 37.97 -10.07
N LEU A 20 13.66 37.46 -10.05
CA LEU A 20 13.38 36.04 -9.83
C LEU A 20 14.10 35.12 -10.82
N ALA A 21 14.16 35.51 -12.10
CA ALA A 21 14.81 34.72 -13.15
C ALA A 21 16.32 34.58 -12.94
N ASP A 22 16.99 35.69 -12.59
CA ASP A 22 18.43 35.71 -12.35
C ASP A 22 18.80 34.92 -11.09
N VAL A 23 18.00 35.07 -10.04
CA VAL A 23 18.19 34.33 -8.78
C VAL A 23 17.93 32.84 -8.98
N GLN A 24 16.92 32.46 -9.75
CA GLN A 24 16.68 31.05 -10.08
C GLN A 24 17.85 30.45 -10.88
N ALA A 25 18.38 31.16 -11.87
CA ALA A 25 19.54 30.73 -12.63
C ALA A 25 20.81 30.64 -11.77
N GLY A 26 21.02 31.59 -10.86
CA GLY A 26 22.11 31.56 -9.88
C GLY A 26 22.00 30.35 -8.95
N MET A 27 20.80 30.09 -8.42
CA MET A 27 20.53 28.95 -7.55
C MET A 27 20.76 27.61 -8.25
N GLN A 28 20.43 27.48 -9.54
CA GLN A 28 20.73 26.27 -10.31
C GLN A 28 22.23 26.00 -10.43
N ARG A 29 23.08 27.04 -10.46
CA ARG A 29 24.54 26.88 -10.46
C ARG A 29 25.10 26.57 -9.08
N LEU A 30 24.50 27.13 -8.03
CA LEU A 30 24.96 26.95 -6.64
C LEU A 30 24.58 25.58 -6.06
N LEU A 31 23.39 25.06 -6.39
CA LEU A 31 22.91 23.76 -5.89
C LEU A 31 23.90 22.59 -6.08
N PRO A 32 24.51 22.37 -7.25
CA PRO A 32 25.47 21.27 -7.46
C PRO A 32 26.83 21.49 -6.79
N MET A 33 27.15 22.73 -6.38
CA MET A 33 28.40 23.01 -5.65
C MET A 33 28.31 22.62 -4.17
N VAL A 34 27.11 22.32 -3.68
CA VAL A 34 26.86 21.98 -2.28
C VAL A 34 26.68 20.47 -2.16
N GLU A 35 27.74 19.78 -1.75
CA GLU A 35 27.74 18.35 -1.43
C GLU A 35 27.98 18.15 0.07
N PHE A 36 27.41 17.08 0.63
CA PHE A 36 27.69 16.69 2.01
C PHE A 36 29.02 15.93 2.09
N ASP A 37 29.74 16.10 3.20
CA ASP A 37 30.97 15.35 3.46
C ASP A 37 30.73 13.83 3.49
N GLY A 38 31.79 13.06 3.21
CA GLY A 38 31.76 11.61 3.21
C GLY A 38 31.22 11.04 4.53
N GLY A 39 30.25 10.13 4.43
CA GLY A 39 29.54 9.59 5.59
C GLY A 39 28.35 10.44 6.05
N ALA A 40 28.07 11.59 5.45
CA ALA A 40 26.84 12.36 5.70
C ALA A 40 25.92 12.44 4.48
N ARG A 41 26.36 11.92 3.33
CA ARG A 41 25.58 11.92 2.09
C ARG A 41 24.43 10.94 2.16
N TYR A 42 23.35 11.23 1.45
CA TYR A 42 22.20 10.33 1.37
C TYR A 42 22.56 8.92 0.86
N VAL A 43 23.56 8.82 -0.03
CA VAL A 43 24.05 7.54 -0.57
C VAL A 43 24.86 6.72 0.44
N ASP A 44 25.38 7.36 1.49
CA ASP A 44 26.14 6.70 2.57
C ASP A 44 25.20 6.19 3.67
N TYR A 45 23.97 5.86 3.30
CA TYR A 45 22.94 5.32 4.20
C TYR A 45 23.34 3.94 4.73
N ASP A 46 23.19 3.76 6.05
CA ASP A 46 23.49 2.53 6.76
C ASP A 46 22.23 1.99 7.44
N ALA A 47 21.78 0.81 7.02
CA ALA A 47 20.58 0.17 7.54
C ALA A 47 20.66 -0.20 9.02
N ASP A 48 21.86 -0.39 9.56
CA ASP A 48 22.06 -0.80 10.96
C ASP A 48 22.05 0.39 11.92
N ASN A 49 22.54 1.55 11.47
CA ASN A 49 22.74 2.74 12.31
C ASN A 49 21.74 3.87 12.04
N ASP A 50 21.19 3.96 10.83
CA ASP A 50 20.29 5.04 10.45
C ASP A 50 18.82 4.69 10.74
N ARG A 51 18.09 5.67 11.25
CA ARG A 51 16.69 5.50 11.65
C ARG A 51 15.78 5.35 10.44
N LEU A 52 15.29 4.14 10.19
CA LEU A 52 14.14 3.90 9.32
C LEU A 52 12.83 4.13 10.07
N ALA A 53 11.92 4.88 9.45
CA ALA A 53 10.54 5.05 9.94
C ALA A 53 9.67 3.81 9.67
N GLY A 54 10.18 2.59 9.95
CA GLY A 54 9.48 1.34 9.68
C GLY A 54 8.17 1.18 10.46
N TYR A 55 8.10 1.75 11.66
CA TYR A 55 6.93 1.68 12.52
C TYR A 55 5.68 2.34 11.92
N GLY A 56 5.84 3.42 11.13
CA GLY A 56 4.70 4.10 10.50
C GLY A 56 4.04 3.26 9.41
N LEU A 57 4.85 2.60 8.58
CA LEU A 57 4.35 1.68 7.54
C LEU A 57 3.74 0.42 8.16
N ALA A 58 4.39 -0.15 9.17
CA ALA A 58 3.86 -1.30 9.89
C ALA A 58 2.52 -0.98 10.59
N ALA A 59 2.39 0.22 11.18
CA ALA A 59 1.14 0.69 11.76
C ALA A 59 0.05 0.94 10.71
N LEU A 60 0.40 1.48 9.53
CA LEU A 60 -0.55 1.70 8.43
C LEU A 60 -1.10 0.37 7.89
N VAL A 61 -0.21 -0.58 7.62
CA VAL A 61 -0.58 -1.90 7.10
C VAL A 61 -1.31 -2.71 8.18
N GLY A 62 -0.76 -2.78 9.39
CA GLY A 62 -1.35 -3.49 10.52
C GLY A 62 -2.70 -2.90 10.94
N GLY A 63 -2.84 -1.57 10.95
CA GLY A 63 -4.09 -0.87 11.20
C GLY A 63 -5.14 -1.12 10.12
N GLY A 64 -4.73 -1.13 8.84
CA GLY A 64 -5.61 -1.49 7.72
C GLY A 64 -6.12 -2.95 7.80
N LEU A 65 -5.27 -3.89 8.21
CA LEU A 65 -5.65 -5.29 8.41
C LEU A 65 -6.56 -5.47 9.62
N ALA A 66 -6.25 -4.81 10.74
CA ALA A 66 -7.05 -4.85 11.97
C ALA A 66 -8.44 -4.21 11.79
N ALA A 67 -8.56 -3.16 10.98
CA ALA A 67 -9.85 -2.55 10.65
C ALA A 67 -10.77 -3.55 9.91
N ASN A 68 -10.20 -4.39 9.05
CA ASN A 68 -10.95 -5.35 8.24
C ASN A 68 -11.16 -6.71 8.94
N SER A 69 -10.31 -7.05 9.91
CA SER A 69 -10.42 -8.31 10.65
C SER A 69 -11.70 -8.38 11.49
N GLY A 70 -12.22 -7.25 11.96
CA GLY A 70 -13.50 -7.18 12.68
C GLY A 70 -14.70 -7.64 11.84
N LEU A 71 -14.70 -7.38 10.53
CA LEU A 71 -15.73 -7.85 9.62
C LEU A 71 -15.60 -9.36 9.36
N LEU A 72 -14.37 -9.84 9.14
CA LEU A 72 -14.09 -11.26 8.93
C LEU A 72 -14.42 -12.11 10.17
N ALA A 73 -14.12 -11.60 11.36
CA ALA A 73 -14.48 -12.25 12.63
C ALA A 73 -16.01 -12.35 12.80
N LYS A 74 -16.74 -11.27 12.48
CA LYS A 74 -18.21 -11.27 12.51
C LYS A 74 -18.81 -12.22 11.47
N LEU A 75 -18.27 -12.26 10.26
CA LEU A 75 -18.69 -13.19 9.22
C LEU A 75 -18.40 -14.65 9.60
N GLY A 76 -17.21 -14.94 10.15
CA GLY A 76 -16.88 -16.26 10.67
C GLY A 76 -17.80 -16.69 11.80
N ALA A 77 -18.10 -15.79 12.73
CA ALA A 77 -19.06 -16.04 13.82
C ALA A 77 -20.49 -16.27 13.29
N ALA A 78 -20.94 -15.49 12.31
CA ALA A 78 -22.24 -15.66 11.67
C ALA A 78 -22.33 -17.00 10.91
N LEU A 79 -21.25 -17.42 10.24
CA LEU A 79 -21.18 -18.70 9.55
C LEU A 79 -21.24 -19.88 10.54
N LEU A 80 -20.52 -19.78 11.67
CA LEU A 80 -20.56 -20.77 12.74
C LEU A 80 -21.95 -20.85 13.40
N ALA A 81 -22.56 -19.71 13.67
CA ALA A 81 -23.90 -19.63 14.25
C ALA A 81 -24.96 -20.17 13.29
N GLY A 82 -24.84 -19.87 11.99
CA GLY A 82 -25.76 -20.28 10.92
C GLY A 82 -25.50 -21.69 10.36
N LYS A 83 -24.62 -22.50 10.98
CA LYS A 83 -24.14 -23.79 10.42
C LYS A 83 -25.24 -24.73 9.90
N LYS A 84 -26.39 -24.77 10.59
CA LYS A 84 -27.54 -25.60 10.19
C LYS A 84 -28.24 -25.04 8.94
N PHE A 85 -28.36 -23.72 8.84
CA PHE A 85 -28.98 -23.04 7.71
C PHE A 85 -28.10 -23.12 6.45
N ILE A 86 -26.79 -23.00 6.63
CA ILE A 86 -25.79 -23.13 5.55
C ILE A 86 -25.74 -24.57 5.02
N ALA A 87 -25.75 -25.57 5.90
CA ALA A 87 -25.81 -26.98 5.48
C ALA A 87 -27.07 -27.27 4.65
N LEU A 88 -28.22 -26.74 5.09
CA LEU A 88 -29.49 -26.92 4.38
C LEU A 88 -29.49 -26.20 3.01
N LEU A 89 -28.91 -25.00 2.95
CA LEU A 89 -28.76 -24.23 1.72
C LEU A 89 -27.80 -24.90 0.72
N LEU A 90 -26.69 -25.48 1.18
CA LEU A 90 -25.76 -26.24 0.34
C LEU A 90 -26.41 -27.51 -0.24
N ILE A 91 -27.19 -28.24 0.57
CA ILE A 91 -27.93 -29.41 0.11
C ILE A 91 -28.96 -29.01 -0.96
N ALA A 92 -29.70 -27.93 -0.74
CA ALA A 92 -30.66 -27.40 -1.72
C ALA A 92 -29.97 -26.97 -3.02
N LEU A 93 -28.82 -26.30 -2.94
CA LEU A 93 -28.04 -25.88 -4.11
C LEU A 93 -27.52 -27.08 -4.90
N ALA A 94 -27.03 -28.13 -4.21
CA ALA A 94 -26.54 -29.34 -4.84
C ALA A 94 -27.66 -30.12 -5.56
N ALA A 95 -28.86 -30.18 -4.96
CA ALA A 95 -30.03 -30.80 -5.58
C ALA A 95 -30.47 -30.06 -6.85
N ILE A 96 -30.51 -28.72 -6.81
CA ILE A 96 -30.84 -27.89 -7.98
C ILE A 96 -29.75 -28.00 -9.05
N GLY A 97 -28.47 -27.94 -8.66
CA GLY A 97 -27.34 -28.09 -9.59
C GLY A 97 -27.36 -29.45 -10.30
N LYS A 98 -27.67 -30.54 -9.59
CA LYS A 98 -27.82 -31.88 -10.19
C LYS A 98 -29.03 -31.95 -11.12
N LEU A 99 -30.13 -31.27 -10.81
CA LEU A 99 -31.31 -31.21 -11.67
C LEU A 99 -31.06 -30.39 -12.95
N VAL A 100 -30.35 -29.28 -12.87
CA VAL A 100 -30.02 -28.40 -14.01
C VAL A 100 -28.94 -29.03 -14.88
N LEU A 101 -27.88 -29.61 -14.29
CA LEU A 101 -26.80 -30.28 -15.02
C LEU A 101 -27.25 -31.64 -15.59
N GLY A 102 -28.15 -32.34 -14.89
CA GLY A 102 -28.75 -33.60 -15.36
C GLY A 102 -29.64 -33.42 -16.59
N ARG A 103 -30.26 -32.24 -16.78
CA ARG A 103 -31.01 -31.91 -18.01
C ARG A 103 -30.10 -31.73 -19.21
N ARG A 104 -28.94 -31.09 -19.05
CA ARG A 104 -27.97 -30.90 -20.16
C ARG A 104 -27.36 -32.20 -20.66
N ARG A 105 -27.19 -33.19 -19.78
CA ARG A 105 -26.64 -34.48 -20.17
C ARG A 105 -27.58 -35.27 -21.09
N SER A 106 -28.90 -35.08 -21.00
CA SER A 106 -29.85 -35.77 -21.87
C SER A 106 -29.92 -35.19 -23.28
N ASP A 107 -29.55 -33.92 -23.46
CA ASP A 107 -29.55 -33.25 -24.76
C ASP A 107 -28.32 -33.65 -25.60
N ASP A 108 -27.19 -33.99 -24.97
CA ASP A 108 -25.95 -34.45 -25.64
C ASP A 108 -26.00 -35.94 -26.09
N ILE A 109 -26.96 -36.74 -25.62
CA ILE A 109 -27.12 -38.17 -26.03
C ILE A 109 -28.20 -38.35 -27.11
N ALA A 110 -28.91 -37.28 -27.47
CA ALA A 110 -29.99 -37.28 -28.46
C ALA A 110 -29.66 -36.47 -29.73
N ALA A 111 -28.41 -36.02 -29.90
CA ALA A 111 -27.85 -35.42 -31.11
C ALA A 111 -26.81 -36.36 -31.74
#